data_AF-A0AB33K1M3-F1
#
_entry.id   AF-A0AB33K1M3-F1
#
_cell.length_a   1.000
_cell.length_b   1.000
_cell.length_c   1.000
_cell.angle_alpha   90.00
_cell.angle_beta   90.00
_cell.angle_gamma   90.00
#
_symmetry.space_group_name_H-M   'P 1'
#
loop_
_entity.id
_entity.type
_entity.pdbx_description
1 polymer ?
#
loop_
_entity_poly.entity_id
_entity_poly.type
_entity_poly.pdbx_seq_one_letter_code
_entity_poly.pdbx_strand_id
1 'polypeptide(L)'
;MSIKTTIGDLIEDAERQIRDGAWVVREGEQLLARRAAEGLTEAIDVPADRQSLPDTLRLEDLREALAVLAITLARTHGHLAWFLGGASTALSAILQWRSLPAAPGYDFHTTIPTPDQYTDAEEAVTLLHDALLRIAT
;
A
#
# COMPACT_ATOMS: atom_id res chain seq x y z
N MET A 1 9.90 -0.62 13.16
CA MET A 1 8.55 -1.18 12.96
C MET A 1 8.46 -1.53 11.49
N SER A 2 7.96 -2.71 11.11
CA SER A 2 7.86 -3.07 9.70
C SER A 2 6.67 -2.34 9.04
N ILE A 3 6.68 -2.24 7.72
CA ILE A 3 5.58 -1.65 6.95
C ILE A 3 4.32 -2.48 7.20
N LYS A 4 4.44 -3.82 7.13
CA LYS A 4 3.33 -4.75 7.39
C LYS A 4 2.70 -4.54 8.77
N THR A 5 3.49 -4.42 9.83
CA THR A 5 2.94 -4.18 11.18
C THR A 5 2.19 -2.85 11.24
N THR A 6 2.78 -1.79 10.69
CA THR A 6 2.16 -0.45 10.67
C THR A 6 0.82 -0.45 9.91
N ILE A 7 0.78 -1.15 8.78
CA ILE A 7 -0.45 -1.35 8.00
C ILE A 7 -1.48 -2.20 8.75
N GLY A 8 -1.04 -3.27 9.42
CA GLY A 8 -1.90 -4.12 10.25
C GLY A 8 -2.58 -3.31 11.35
N ASP A 9 -1.82 -2.54 12.11
CA ASP A 9 -2.35 -1.68 13.18
C ASP A 9 -3.37 -0.65 12.64
N LEU A 10 -3.10 -0.09 11.46
CA LEU A 10 -4.01 0.85 10.78
C LEU A 10 -5.31 0.19 10.34
N ILE A 11 -5.24 -1.04 9.80
CA ILE A 11 -6.42 -1.84 9.42
C ILE A 11 -7.25 -2.17 10.66
N GLU A 12 -6.61 -2.61 11.75
CA GLU A 12 -7.30 -2.92 13.00
C GLU A 12 -8.06 -1.71 13.56
N ASP A 13 -7.46 -0.51 13.47
CA ASP A 13 -8.11 0.73 13.89
C ASP A 13 -9.29 1.11 12.97
N ALA A 14 -9.11 1.03 11.65
CA ALA A 14 -10.18 1.24 10.70
C ALA A 14 -11.37 0.30 10.94
N GLU A 15 -11.11 -0.99 11.09
CA GLU A 15 -12.16 -1.98 11.35
C GLU A 15 -12.85 -1.76 12.70
N ARG A 16 -12.09 -1.36 13.73
CA ARG A 16 -12.68 -0.97 15.02
C ARG A 16 -13.61 0.21 14.87
N GLN A 17 -13.20 1.27 14.19
CA GLN A 17 -14.05 2.45 13.96
C GLN A 17 -15.32 2.11 13.19
N ILE A 18 -15.26 1.19 12.23
CA ILE A 18 -16.43 0.69 11.50
C ILE A 18 -17.36 -0.11 12.43
N ARG A 19 -16.82 -1.07 13.18
CA ARG A 19 -17.61 -1.89 14.12
C ARG A 19 -18.28 -1.07 15.21
N ASP A 20 -17.59 -0.05 15.72
CA ASP A 20 -18.08 0.82 16.79
C ASP A 20 -19.03 1.92 16.26
N GLY A 21 -19.23 2.00 14.93
CA GLY A 21 -20.09 2.99 14.28
C GLY A 21 -19.51 4.40 14.20
N ALA A 22 -18.25 4.60 14.61
CA ALA A 22 -17.53 5.87 14.48
C ALA A 22 -17.27 6.21 13.00
N TRP A 23 -17.03 5.18 12.17
CA TRP A 23 -16.96 5.28 10.72
C TRP A 23 -18.13 4.54 10.07
N VAL A 24 -19.15 5.31 9.68
CA VAL A 24 -20.25 4.80 8.83
C VAL A 24 -19.82 4.91 7.37
N VAL A 25 -19.46 3.77 6.76
CA VAL A 25 -19.03 3.72 5.36
C VAL A 25 -20.21 4.02 4.43
N ARG A 26 -20.06 5.03 3.57
CA ARG A 26 -21.09 5.45 2.61
C ARG A 26 -20.87 4.81 1.24
N GLU A 27 -21.92 4.73 0.41
CA GLU A 27 -21.84 4.16 -0.95
C GLU A 27 -20.70 4.75 -1.80
N GLY A 28 -20.46 6.06 -1.70
CA GLY A 28 -19.35 6.72 -2.40
C GLY A 28 -17.96 6.26 -1.91
N GLU A 29 -17.81 6.01 -0.61
CA GLU A 29 -16.58 5.46 -0.03
C GLU A 29 -16.40 4.00 -0.41
N GLN A 30 -17.49 3.20 -0.41
CA GLN A 30 -17.44 1.80 -0.87
C GLN A 30 -16.97 1.70 -2.33
N LEU A 31 -17.47 2.58 -3.21
CA LEU A 31 -17.05 2.63 -4.60
C LEU A 31 -15.58 3.02 -4.75
N LEU A 32 -15.11 3.99 -3.98
CA LEU A 32 -13.69 4.41 -4.00
C LEU A 32 -12.77 3.30 -3.45
N ALA A 33 -13.18 2.64 -2.36
CA ALA A 33 -12.45 1.51 -1.79
C ALA A 33 -12.36 0.35 -2.79
N ARG A 34 -13.45 0.03 -3.50
CA ARG A 34 -13.46 -0.99 -4.55
C ARG A 34 -12.48 -0.67 -5.68
N ARG A 35 -12.52 0.57 -6.19
CA ARG A 35 -11.60 1.02 -7.25
C ARG A 35 -10.14 0.99 -6.81
N ALA A 36 -9.86 1.31 -5.55
CA ALA A 36 -8.51 1.19 -5.01
C ALA A 36 -8.07 -0.28 -4.97
N ALA A 37 -8.92 -1.20 -4.50
CA ALA A 37 -8.61 -2.63 -4.50
C ALA A 37 -8.38 -3.18 -5.93
N GLU A 38 -9.20 -2.78 -6.90
CA GLU A 38 -9.01 -3.12 -8.31
C GLU A 38 -7.65 -2.60 -8.83
N GLY A 39 -7.32 -1.34 -8.57
CA GLY A 39 -6.02 -0.78 -8.94
C GLY A 39 -4.83 -1.47 -8.25
N LEU A 40 -4.97 -1.90 -6.99
CA LEU A 40 -3.94 -2.68 -6.31
C LEU A 40 -3.76 -4.08 -6.92
N THR A 41 -4.84 -4.68 -7.42
CA THR A 41 -4.78 -5.95 -8.16
C THR A 41 -4.04 -5.80 -9.49
N GLU A 42 -4.25 -4.68 -10.18
CA GLU A 42 -3.52 -4.36 -11.42
C GLU A 42 -2.04 -4.07 -11.15
N ALA A 43 -1.74 -3.32 -10.09
CA ALA A 43 -0.38 -2.90 -9.75
C ALA A 43 0.50 -4.05 -9.23
N ILE A 44 -0.08 -4.97 -8.47
CA ILE A 44 0.62 -6.16 -7.98
C ILE A 44 -0.02 -7.35 -8.68
N ASP A 45 0.45 -7.64 -9.89
CA ASP A 45 0.13 -8.90 -10.54
C ASP A 45 0.56 -10.03 -9.58
N VAL A 46 -0.30 -11.03 -9.40
CA VAL A 46 -0.11 -12.11 -8.43
C VAL A 46 0.34 -13.38 -9.18
N PRO A 47 1.57 -13.46 -9.72
CA PRO A 47 2.13 -14.76 -9.99
C PRO A 47 2.45 -15.42 -8.65
N ALA A 48 2.26 -16.74 -8.59
CA ALA A 48 2.52 -17.58 -7.42
C ALA A 48 4.00 -17.61 -6.96
N ASP A 49 4.87 -16.80 -7.58
CA ASP A 49 6.30 -16.73 -7.28
C ASP A 49 6.87 -15.30 -7.44
N ARG A 50 6.23 -14.30 -6.81
CA ARG A 50 6.75 -12.91 -6.82
C ARG A 50 8.20 -12.78 -6.34
N GLN A 51 8.65 -13.69 -5.49
CA GLN A 51 10.04 -13.71 -4.98
C GLN A 51 11.06 -14.05 -6.07
N SER A 52 10.65 -14.65 -7.19
CA SER A 52 11.52 -14.88 -8.35
C SER A 52 11.54 -13.73 -9.35
N LEU A 53 10.71 -12.69 -9.16
CA LEU A 53 10.75 -11.50 -10.00
C LEU A 53 12.05 -10.70 -9.74
N PRO A 54 12.62 -10.07 -10.80
CA PRO A 54 13.68 -9.10 -10.63
C PRO A 54 13.28 -7.97 -9.67
N ASP A 55 14.21 -7.56 -8.80
CA ASP A 55 14.00 -6.47 -7.82
C ASP A 55 13.47 -5.18 -8.45
N THR A 56 13.87 -4.87 -9.69
CA THR A 56 13.35 -3.72 -10.44
C THR A 56 11.84 -3.81 -10.67
N LEU A 57 11.33 -4.97 -11.09
CA LEU A 57 9.89 -5.16 -11.31
C LEU A 57 9.12 -5.13 -9.99
N ARG A 58 9.64 -5.79 -8.95
CA ARG A 58 9.04 -5.75 -7.61
C ARG A 58 8.92 -4.31 -7.09
N LEU A 59 9.94 -3.49 -7.32
CA LEU A 59 9.94 -2.09 -6.94
C LEU A 59 9.00 -1.22 -7.78
N GLU A 60 8.87 -1.51 -9.09
CA GLU A 60 7.92 -0.85 -9.98
C GLU A 60 6.47 -1.10 -9.52
N ASP A 61 6.09 -2.36 -9.32
CA ASP A 61 4.77 -2.76 -8.83
C ASP A 61 4.40 -2.07 -7.51
N LEU A 62 5.33 -2.05 -6.55
CA LEU A 62 5.13 -1.40 -5.25
C LEU A 62 4.93 0.12 -5.37
N ARG A 63 5.58 0.77 -6.34
CA ARG A 63 5.39 2.19 -6.62
C ARG A 63 4.07 2.46 -7.32
N GLU A 64 3.66 1.55 -8.20
CA GLU A 64 2.35 1.61 -8.84
C GLU A 64 1.23 1.48 -7.80
N ALA A 65 1.36 0.55 -6.85
CA ALA A 65 0.45 0.42 -5.72
C ALA A 65 0.35 1.72 -4.91
N LEU A 66 1.48 2.37 -4.62
CA LEU A 66 1.49 3.68 -3.96
C LEU A 66 0.78 4.76 -4.79
N ALA A 67 0.95 4.76 -6.11
CA ALA A 67 0.28 5.70 -7.00
C ALA A 67 -1.25 5.51 -6.98
N VAL A 68 -1.74 4.26 -6.96
CA VAL A 68 -3.18 3.94 -6.82
C VAL A 68 -3.75 4.53 -5.52
N LEU A 69 -3.04 4.38 -4.41
CA LEU A 69 -3.44 4.95 -3.12
C LEU A 69 -3.48 6.49 -3.17
N ALA A 70 -2.44 7.11 -3.73
CA ALA A 70 -2.37 8.57 -3.84
C ALA A 70 -3.49 9.15 -4.73
N ILE A 71 -3.79 8.50 -5.86
CA ILE A 71 -4.88 8.93 -6.77
C ILE A 71 -6.24 8.79 -6.09
N THR A 72 -6.46 7.68 -5.36
CA THR A 72 -7.72 7.48 -4.63
C THR A 72 -7.85 8.48 -3.48
N LEU A 73 -6.78 8.70 -2.72
CA LEU A 73 -6.74 9.68 -1.63
C LEU A 73 -7.08 11.09 -2.12
N ALA A 74 -6.56 11.51 -3.27
CA ALA A 74 -6.84 12.83 -3.85
C ALA A 74 -8.33 13.06 -4.19
N ARG A 75 -9.12 11.98 -4.31
CA ARG A 75 -10.55 12.01 -4.61
C ARG A 75 -11.44 11.81 -3.38
N THR A 76 -10.85 11.68 -2.19
CA THR A 76 -11.54 11.23 -0.99
C THR A 76 -11.37 12.22 0.16
N HIS A 77 -12.34 12.24 1.07
CA HIS A 77 -12.30 13.00 2.32
C HIS A 77 -12.79 12.12 3.49
N GLY A 78 -12.59 12.58 4.73
CA GLY A 78 -13.09 11.87 5.91
C GLY A 78 -12.26 10.63 6.30
N HIS A 79 -12.91 9.60 6.84
CA HIS A 79 -12.23 8.42 7.39
C HIS A 79 -11.52 7.61 6.31
N LEU A 80 -12.09 7.44 5.11
CA LEU A 80 -11.39 6.76 4.03
C LEU A 80 -10.12 7.52 3.60
N ALA A 81 -10.15 8.86 3.60
CA ALA A 81 -8.95 9.65 3.33
C ALA A 81 -7.89 9.53 4.44
N TRP A 82 -8.32 9.50 5.71
CA TRP A 82 -7.42 9.21 6.84
C TRP A 82 -6.76 7.83 6.68
N PHE A 83 -7.54 6.79 6.37
CA PHE A 83 -7.04 5.44 6.17
C PHE A 83 -6.04 5.35 5.01
N LEU A 84 -6.41 5.86 3.83
CA LEU A 84 -5.53 5.88 2.65
C LEU A 84 -4.28 6.75 2.86
N GLY A 85 -4.40 7.85 3.59
CA GLY A 85 -3.26 8.72 3.95
C GLY A 85 -2.29 8.04 4.92
N GLY A 86 -2.81 7.32 5.92
CA GLY A 86 -2.00 6.50 6.83
C GLY A 86 -1.26 5.40 6.07
N ALA A 87 -1.95 4.67 5.20
CA ALA A 87 -1.37 3.62 4.38
C ALA A 87 -0.27 4.16 3.45
N SER A 88 -0.54 5.27 2.76
CA SER A 88 0.43 5.93 1.87
C SER A 88 1.66 6.40 2.63
N THR A 89 1.48 6.89 3.88
CA THR A 89 2.60 7.31 4.74
C THR A 89 3.47 6.13 5.14
N ALA A 90 2.86 5.00 5.56
CA ALA A 90 3.60 3.79 5.90
C ALA A 90 4.42 3.24 4.72
N LEU A 91 3.85 3.28 3.52
CA LEU A 91 4.49 2.82 2.28
C LEU A 91 5.50 3.82 1.69
N SER A 92 5.56 5.06 2.17
CA SER A 92 6.40 6.12 1.59
C SER A 92 7.90 5.80 1.56
N ALA A 93 8.38 4.90 2.43
CA ALA A 93 9.76 4.42 2.42
C ALA A 93 10.18 3.78 1.08
N ILE A 94 9.22 3.20 0.34
CA ILE A 94 9.44 2.58 -0.98
C ILE A 94 9.95 3.61 -2.00
N LEU A 95 9.57 4.88 -1.85
CA LEU A 95 10.04 5.96 -2.74
C LEU A 95 11.54 6.21 -2.60
N GLN A 96 12.15 5.82 -1.48
CA GLN A 96 13.60 5.93 -1.25
C GLN A 96 14.35 4.68 -1.66
N TRP A 97 13.68 3.65 -2.18
CA TRP A 97 14.36 2.42 -2.59
C TRP A 97 14.97 2.52 -3.99
N ARG A 98 15.99 1.72 -4.26
CA ARG A 98 16.51 1.49 -5.61
C ARG A 98 16.80 0.02 -5.83
N SER A 99 16.61 -0.46 -7.05
CA SER A 99 16.89 -1.85 -7.42
C SER A 99 18.31 -2.08 -7.93
N LEU A 100 19.04 -1.01 -8.29
CA LEU A 100 20.39 -1.09 -8.85
C LEU A 100 21.44 -0.46 -7.91
N PRO A 101 22.70 -0.94 -7.90
CA PRO A 101 23.79 -0.25 -7.23
C PRO A 101 24.02 1.14 -7.81
N ALA A 102 24.32 2.12 -6.95
CA ALA A 102 24.71 3.45 -7.35
C ALA A 102 26.22 3.63 -7.19
N ALA A 103 26.82 4.48 -8.03
CA ALA A 103 28.20 4.93 -7.83
C ALA A 103 28.32 5.74 -6.52
N PRO A 104 29.49 5.74 -5.85
CA PRO A 104 29.70 6.53 -4.64
C PRO A 104 29.32 8.01 -4.84
N GLY A 105 28.46 8.55 -3.98
CA GLY A 105 27.99 9.94 -4.04
C GLY A 105 26.83 10.22 -5.01
N TYR A 106 26.33 9.20 -5.72
CA TYR A 106 25.18 9.30 -6.65
C TYR A 106 24.00 8.43 -6.21
N ASP A 107 23.91 8.15 -4.92
CA ASP A 107 22.79 7.40 -4.36
C ASP A 107 21.52 8.23 -4.21
N PHE A 108 21.57 9.56 -4.28
CA PHE A 108 20.43 10.45 -4.05
C PHE A 108 19.67 10.13 -2.75
N HIS A 109 20.40 9.71 -1.70
CA HIS A 109 19.83 9.26 -0.43
C HIS A 109 18.87 8.06 -0.55
N THR A 110 19.01 7.26 -1.60
CA THR A 110 18.25 6.02 -1.79
C THR A 110 19.00 4.81 -1.22
N THR A 111 18.24 3.77 -0.87
CA THR A 111 18.75 2.53 -0.29
C THR A 111 18.39 1.33 -1.16
N ILE A 112 19.25 0.31 -1.20
CA ILE A 112 18.87 -1.00 -1.76
C ILE A 112 18.12 -1.74 -0.64
N PRO A 113 16.82 -2.03 -0.81
CA PRO A 113 16.07 -2.79 0.18
C PRO A 113 16.55 -4.24 0.24
N THR A 114 16.44 -4.86 1.41
CA THR A 114 16.67 -6.31 1.56
C THR A 114 15.50 -7.11 0.96
N PRO A 115 15.70 -8.40 0.63
CA PRO A 115 14.61 -9.26 0.18
C PRO A 115 13.41 -9.28 1.14
N ASP A 116 13.68 -9.30 2.45
CA ASP A 116 12.64 -9.26 3.49
C ASP A 116 11.86 -7.94 3.47
N GLN A 117 12.51 -6.81 3.16
CA GLN A 117 11.81 -5.52 3.05
C GLN A 117 10.87 -5.47 1.86
N TYR A 118 11.24 -6.06 0.72
CA TYR A 118 10.30 -6.22 -0.40
C TYR A 118 9.11 -7.08 0.00
N THR A 119 9.36 -8.25 0.59
CA THR A 119 8.28 -9.16 1.01
C THR A 119 7.36 -8.51 2.04
N ASP A 120 7.91 -7.79 3.02
CA ASP A 120 7.13 -7.05 4.02
C ASP A 120 6.21 -6.00 3.37
N ALA A 121 6.71 -5.25 2.39
CA ALA A 121 5.92 -4.26 1.67
C ALA A 121 4.84 -4.90 0.78
N GLU A 122 5.17 -5.97 0.06
CA GLU A 122 4.23 -6.70 -0.79
C GLU A 122 3.08 -7.29 0.05
N GLU A 123 3.40 -7.93 1.17
CA GLU A 123 2.39 -8.44 2.11
C GLU A 123 1.54 -7.32 2.71
N ALA A 124 2.13 -6.15 3.01
CA ALA A 124 1.38 -4.97 3.43
C ALA A 124 0.35 -4.53 2.37
N VAL A 125 0.73 -4.51 1.10
CA VAL A 125 -0.20 -4.14 0.03
C VAL A 125 -1.30 -5.19 -0.14
N THR A 126 -1.00 -6.48 0.01
CA THR A 126 -2.03 -7.54 0.04
C THR A 126 -3.02 -7.33 1.19
N LEU A 127 -2.54 -7.02 2.40
CA LEU A 127 -3.41 -6.72 3.54
C LEU A 127 -4.29 -5.49 3.29
N LEU A 128 -3.74 -4.44 2.68
CA LEU A 128 -4.49 -3.24 2.30
C LEU A 128 -5.56 -3.54 1.27
N HIS A 129 -5.23 -4.31 0.24
CA HIS A 129 -6.18 -4.79 -0.77
C HIS A 129 -7.38 -5.48 -0.10
N ASP A 130 -7.11 -6.45 0.79
CA ASP A 130 -8.16 -7.21 1.45
C ASP A 130 -9.01 -6.32 2.38
N ALA A 131 -8.39 -5.36 3.06
CA ALA A 131 -9.11 -4.40 3.89
C ALA A 131 -10.01 -3.47 3.05
N LEU A 132 -9.53 -3.00 1.91
CA LEU A 132 -10.31 -2.18 0.98
C LEU A 132 -11.51 -2.95 0.41
N LEU A 133 -11.35 -4.25 0.10
CA LEU A 133 -12.47 -5.11 -0.28
C LEU A 133 -13.52 -5.24 0.82
N ARG A 134 -13.11 -5.36 2.09
CA ARG A 134 -14.04 -5.40 3.24
C ARG A 134 -14.78 -4.07 3.44
N ILE A 135 -14.11 -2.94 3.23
CA ILE A 135 -14.73 -1.60 3.28
C ILE A 135 -15.70 -1.41 2.11
N ALA A 136 -15.43 -2.03 0.96
CA ALA A 136 -16.25 -1.93 -0.25
C ALA A 136 -17.54 -2.78 -0.23
N THR A 137 -17.81 -3.52 0.86
CA THR A 137 -19.03 -4.31 1.10
C THR A 137 -19.89 -3.69 2.17
#